data_AF-A0A7Y0SPJ6-F1
#
_entry.id   AF-A0A7Y0SPJ6-F1
#
_cell.length_a   1.000
_cell.length_b   1.000
_cell.length_c   1.000
_cell.angle_alpha   90.00
_cell.angle_beta   90.00
_cell.angle_gamma   90.00
#
_symmetry.space_group_name_H-M   'P 1'
#
loop_
_entity.id
_entity.type
_entity.pdbx_description
1 polymer ?
#
loop_
_entity_poly.entity_id
_entity_poly.type
_entity_poly.pdbx_seq_one_letter_code
_entity_poly.pdbx_strand_id
1 'polypeptide(L)'
;RQVITMHKPFLNAYSRLLVRTCHKRGAFAMGGMAAFIPAKDPKENQKVLDKIQTDKSLEANNGHDGTWVAHPGLADTAMEVFSAVLGERTNQLDVSRAEDAPITAAELLEPCEG
;
A
#
# COMPACT_ATOMS: atom_id res chain seq x y z
N ARG A 1 0.83 -18.91 -3.04
CA ARG A 1 0.58 -17.66 -2.27
C ARG A 1 1.74 -16.65 -2.26
N GLN A 2 3.00 -17.06 -2.14
CA GLN A 2 4.14 -16.11 -2.02
C GLN A 2 4.29 -15.18 -3.25
N VAL A 3 3.79 -15.62 -4.40
CA VAL A 3 3.74 -14.86 -5.67
C VAL A 3 2.48 -14.00 -5.82
N ILE A 4 1.52 -14.11 -4.89
CA ILE A 4 0.29 -13.30 -4.87
C ILE A 4 0.61 -12.03 -4.07
N THR A 5 0.96 -10.96 -4.78
CA THR A 5 1.36 -9.66 -4.21
C THR A 5 0.31 -8.59 -4.50
N MET A 6 0.35 -7.47 -3.77
CA MET A 6 -0.60 -6.36 -3.96
C MET A 6 -0.50 -5.67 -5.34
N HIS A 7 0.55 -5.97 -6.12
CA HIS A 7 0.68 -5.54 -7.51
C HIS A 7 -0.17 -6.35 -8.50
N LYS A 8 -0.70 -7.51 -8.10
CA LYS A 8 -1.54 -8.33 -8.97
C LYS A 8 -2.84 -7.59 -9.30
N PRO A 9 -3.39 -7.72 -10.52
CA PRO A 9 -4.51 -6.89 -11.00
C PRO A 9 -5.69 -6.81 -10.03
N PHE A 10 -6.19 -7.95 -9.55
CA PHE A 10 -7.34 -7.98 -8.66
C PHE A 10 -7.10 -7.32 -7.28
N LEU A 11 -5.89 -7.45 -6.72
CA LEU A 11 -5.52 -6.82 -5.45
C LEU A 11 -5.25 -5.32 -5.61
N ASN A 12 -4.69 -4.90 -6.73
CA ASN A 12 -4.57 -3.49 -7.05
C ASN A 12 -5.95 -2.84 -7.26
N ALA A 13 -6.86 -3.52 -7.98
CA ALA A 13 -8.25 -3.09 -8.12
C ALA A 13 -8.94 -2.96 -6.76
N TYR A 14 -8.80 -3.95 -5.88
CA TYR A 14 -9.28 -3.87 -4.51
C TYR A 14 -8.75 -2.63 -3.75
N SER A 15 -7.43 -2.39 -3.78
CA SER A 15 -6.80 -1.26 -3.09
C SER A 15 -7.33 0.08 -3.61
N ARG A 16 -7.39 0.27 -4.93
CA ARG A 16 -7.92 1.51 -5.54
C ARG A 16 -9.40 1.73 -5.22
N LEU A 17 -10.20 0.66 -5.24
CA LEU A 17 -11.63 0.74 -4.90
C LEU A 17 -11.83 1.13 -3.43
N LEU A 18 -11.02 0.59 -2.52
CA LEU A 18 -11.05 0.94 -1.10
C LEU A 18 -10.76 2.44 -0.90
N VAL A 19 -9.66 2.95 -1.45
CA VAL A 19 -9.29 4.38 -1.38
C VAL A 19 -10.44 5.26 -1.88
N ARG A 20 -10.93 5.01 -3.10
CA ARG A 20 -12.04 5.76 -3.70
C ARG A 20 -13.28 5.76 -2.81
N THR A 21 -13.61 4.61 -2.22
CA THR A 21 -14.83 4.45 -1.40
C THR A 21 -14.73 5.20 -0.08
N CYS A 22 -13.58 5.12 0.60
CA CYS A 22 -13.35 5.81 1.86
C CYS A 22 -13.31 7.33 1.67
N HIS A 23 -12.54 7.83 0.71
CA HIS A 23 -12.31 9.27 0.53
C HIS A 23 -13.57 9.97 0.04
N LYS A 24 -14.39 9.32 -0.79
CA LYS A 24 -15.73 9.82 -1.17
C LYS A 24 -16.63 10.07 0.06
N ARG A 25 -16.35 9.44 1.19
CA ARG A 25 -17.11 9.56 2.45
C ARG A 25 -16.36 10.33 3.54
N GLY A 26 -15.21 10.92 3.22
CA GLY A 26 -14.36 11.61 4.21
C GLY A 26 -13.77 10.68 5.27
N ALA A 27 -13.66 9.38 4.97
CA ALA A 27 -13.08 8.37 5.84
C ALA A 27 -11.67 8.00 5.36
N PHE A 28 -10.81 7.55 6.27
CA PHE A 28 -9.44 7.17 5.94
C PHE A 28 -9.39 5.77 5.29
N ALA A 29 -8.50 5.60 4.32
CA ALA A 29 -8.13 4.37 3.65
C ALA A 29 -6.76 3.87 4.12
N MET A 30 -6.73 2.88 5.02
CA MET A 30 -5.47 2.31 5.50
C MET A 30 -4.89 1.26 4.55
N GLY A 31 -3.58 1.29 4.35
CA GLY A 31 -2.80 0.27 3.65
C GLY A 31 -2.66 -1.03 4.46
N GLY A 32 -1.95 -2.01 3.89
CA GLY A 32 -1.79 -3.34 4.47
C GLY A 32 -0.66 -3.43 5.50
N MET A 33 -0.48 -4.63 6.05
CA MET A 33 0.57 -4.94 7.02
C MET A 33 1.88 -5.34 6.32
N ALA A 34 3.00 -4.71 6.70
CA ALA A 34 4.34 -5.25 6.49
C ALA A 34 4.74 -6.14 7.68
N ALA A 35 4.61 -7.45 7.53
CA ALA A 35 4.84 -8.44 8.59
C ALA A 35 6.27 -8.98 8.67
N PHE A 36 7.26 -8.25 8.13
CA PHE A 36 8.65 -8.69 8.14
C PHE A 36 9.32 -8.40 9.49
N ILE A 37 10.30 -9.24 9.82
CA ILE A 37 11.20 -9.01 10.97
C ILE A 37 12.56 -8.64 10.39
N PRO A 38 13.17 -7.49 10.78
CA PRO A 38 14.50 -7.12 10.35
C PRO A 38 15.52 -8.25 10.57
N ALA A 39 16.38 -8.48 9.58
CA ALA A 39 17.40 -9.52 9.65
C ALA A 39 18.69 -8.97 10.28
N LYS A 40 19.45 -9.84 10.96
CA LYS A 40 20.78 -9.46 11.49
C LYS A 40 21.82 -9.33 10.39
N ASP A 41 21.70 -10.15 9.34
CA ASP A 41 22.58 -10.07 8.18
C ASP A 41 22.24 -8.81 7.35
N PRO A 42 23.21 -7.92 7.08
CA PRO A 42 22.93 -6.68 6.36
C PRO A 42 22.36 -6.86 4.96
N LYS A 43 22.77 -7.91 4.24
CA LYS A 43 22.30 -8.16 2.86
C LYS A 43 20.85 -8.65 2.86
N GLU A 44 20.53 -9.58 3.75
CA GLU A 44 19.14 -10.03 3.93
C GLU A 44 18.25 -8.91 4.47
N ASN A 45 18.78 -8.06 5.36
CA ASN A 45 18.02 -6.91 5.86
C ASN A 45 17.72 -5.90 4.75
N GLN A 46 18.69 -5.64 3.85
CA GLN A 46 18.46 -4.76 2.70
C GLN A 46 17.32 -5.27 1.81
N LYS A 47 17.26 -6.57 1.52
CA LYS A 47 16.14 -7.16 0.74
C LYS A 47 14.78 -6.95 1.41
N VAL A 48 14.73 -7.04 2.74
CA VAL A 48 13.51 -6.78 3.51
C VAL A 48 13.11 -5.32 3.39
N LEU A 49 14.07 -4.40 3.55
CA LEU A 49 13.83 -2.96 3.42
C LEU A 49 13.36 -2.58 2.01
N ASP A 50 14.02 -3.08 0.96
CA ASP A 50 13.66 -2.83 -0.44
C ASP A 50 12.22 -3.29 -0.74
N LYS A 51 11.85 -4.46 -0.19
CA LYS A 51 10.50 -5.00 -0.35
C LYS A 51 9.46 -4.14 0.34
N ILE A 52 9.72 -3.71 1.58
CA ILE A 52 8.84 -2.81 2.32
C ILE A 52 8.70 -1.48 1.58
N GLN A 53 9.82 -0.90 1.13
CA GLN A 53 9.79 0.35 0.38
C GLN A 53 8.92 0.23 -0.87
N THR A 54 9.07 -0.86 -1.62
CA THR A 54 8.24 -1.13 -2.82
C THR A 54 6.76 -1.25 -2.47
N ASP A 55 6.42 -2.10 -1.49
CA ASP A 55 5.03 -2.36 -1.10
C ASP A 55 4.37 -1.08 -0.54
N LYS A 56 5.09 -0.30 0.27
CA LYS A 56 4.57 0.94 0.89
C LYS A 56 4.49 2.09 -0.09
N SER A 57 5.38 2.14 -1.07
CA SER A 57 5.29 3.12 -2.15
C SER A 57 4.05 2.87 -3.00
N LEU A 58 3.71 1.61 -3.27
CA LEU A 58 2.44 1.29 -3.95
C LEU A 58 1.23 1.79 -3.15
N GLU A 59 1.19 1.55 -1.84
CA GLU A 59 0.10 2.00 -0.97
C GLU A 59 -0.03 3.53 -0.98
N ALA A 60 1.07 4.25 -0.73
CA ALA A 60 1.08 5.71 -0.70
C ALA A 60 0.66 6.30 -2.06
N ASN A 61 1.19 5.78 -3.17
CA ASN A 61 0.83 6.25 -4.51
C ASN A 61 -0.61 5.91 -4.92
N ASN A 62 -1.19 4.84 -4.37
CA ASN A 62 -2.59 4.51 -4.61
C ASN A 62 -3.56 5.48 -3.90
N GLY A 63 -3.08 6.22 -2.89
CA GLY A 63 -3.91 7.15 -2.12
C GLY A 63 -4.21 6.69 -0.70
N HIS A 64 -3.53 5.70 -0.15
CA HIS A 64 -3.75 5.32 1.25
C HIS A 64 -3.27 6.42 2.21
N ASP A 65 -3.98 6.63 3.33
CA ASP A 65 -3.65 7.66 4.32
C ASP A 65 -2.55 7.24 5.30
N GLY A 66 -2.30 5.94 5.39
CA GLY A 66 -1.31 5.37 6.29
C GLY A 66 -1.14 3.88 6.05
N THR A 67 -0.24 3.27 6.81
CA THR A 67 0.18 1.87 6.65
C THR A 67 0.43 1.20 8.00
N TRP A 68 0.48 -0.13 8.03
CA TRP A 68 0.86 -0.92 9.19
C TRP A 68 2.24 -1.58 9.03
N VAL A 69 2.98 -1.63 10.14
CA VAL A 69 4.22 -2.38 10.30
C VAL A 69 4.13 -3.26 11.54
N ALA A 70 4.72 -4.46 11.50
CA ALA A 70 4.68 -5.41 12.61
C ALA A 70 5.85 -5.23 13.60
N HIS A 71 6.90 -4.51 13.21
CA HIS A 71 8.13 -4.37 13.99
C HIS A 71 8.59 -2.90 14.04
N PRO A 72 9.00 -2.37 15.21
CA PRO A 72 9.42 -0.97 15.35
C PRO A 72 10.56 -0.57 14.41
N GLY A 73 11.51 -1.47 14.15
CA GLY A 73 12.62 -1.24 13.23
C GLY A 73 12.24 -1.05 11.75
N LEU A 74 10.95 -1.13 11.41
CA LEU A 74 10.41 -0.84 10.08
C LEU A 74 9.64 0.48 10.03
N ALA A 75 9.44 1.13 11.19
CA ALA A 75 8.64 2.35 11.29
C ALA A 75 9.28 3.49 10.48
N ASP A 76 10.58 3.73 10.64
CA ASP A 76 11.27 4.83 9.96
C ASP A 76 11.19 4.68 8.43
N THR A 77 11.43 3.48 7.90
CA THR A 77 11.31 3.21 6.45
C THR A 77 9.89 3.44 5.94
N ALA A 78 8.87 3.01 6.68
CA ALA A 78 7.47 3.27 6.30
C ALA A 78 7.13 4.77 6.37
N MET A 79 7.63 5.46 7.39
CA MET A 79 7.45 6.90 7.58
C MET A 79 8.11 7.70 6.46
N GLU A 80 9.32 7.35 6.03
CA GLU A 80 10.02 8.00 4.91
C GLU A 80 9.22 7.91 3.61
N VAL A 81 8.70 6.73 3.30
CA VAL A 81 7.87 6.49 2.11
C VAL A 81 6.61 7.37 2.11
N PHE A 82 5.88 7.38 3.22
CA PHE A 82 4.67 8.20 3.32
C PHE A 82 4.98 9.69 3.36
N SER A 83 6.05 10.11 4.04
CA SER A 83 6.46 11.52 4.10
C SER A 83 6.82 12.06 2.72
N ALA A 84 7.47 11.25 1.88
CA ALA A 84 7.82 11.64 0.52
C ALA A 84 6.59 11.92 -0.37
N VAL A 85 5.49 11.19 -0.17
CA VAL A 85 4.24 11.37 -0.94
C VAL A 85 3.33 12.43 -0.31
N LEU A 86 3.26 12.48 1.03
CA LEU A 86 2.40 13.40 1.76
C LEU A 86 2.90 14.85 1.68
N GLY A 87 4.22 15.06 1.74
CA GLY A 87 4.81 16.39 1.88
C GLY A 87 4.34 17.04 3.18
N GLU A 88 3.67 18.19 3.08
CA GLU A 88 3.11 18.90 4.24
C GLU A 88 1.72 18.37 4.67
N ARG A 89 1.12 17.47 3.89
CA ARG A 89 -0.22 16.94 4.18
C ARG A 89 -0.18 15.95 5.34
N THR A 90 -1.25 15.91 6.13
CA THR A 90 -1.39 14.96 7.25
C THR A 90 -2.07 13.64 6.85
N ASN A 91 -2.69 13.59 5.67
CA ASN A 91 -3.39 12.44 5.09
C ASN A 91 -3.61 12.68 3.58
N GLN A 92 -4.31 11.77 2.90
CA GLN A 92 -4.60 11.82 1.46
C GLN A 92 -6.11 11.84 1.15
N LEU A 93 -6.95 12.37 2.05
CA LEU A 93 -8.40 12.46 1.83
C LEU A 93 -8.78 13.23 0.54
N ASP A 94 -7.88 14.07 0.03
CA ASP A 94 -7.99 14.79 -1.24
C ASP A 94 -7.79 13.91 -2.49
N VAL A 95 -7.17 12.73 -2.35
CA VAL A 95 -6.94 11.77 -3.44
C VAL A 95 -8.23 10.99 -3.71
N SER A 96 -9.11 11.56 -4.53
CA SER A 96 -10.47 11.01 -4.74
C SER A 96 -10.54 9.74 -5.61
N ARG A 97 -9.58 9.57 -6.54
CA ARG A 97 -9.62 8.56 -7.61
C ARG A 97 -10.93 8.55 -8.41
N ALA A 98 -11.56 9.71 -8.58
CA ALA A 98 -12.83 9.83 -9.30
C ALA A 98 -12.69 9.55 -10.81
N GLU A 99 -11.51 9.82 -11.34
CA GLU A 99 -11.05 9.64 -12.72
C GLU A 99 -10.76 8.19 -13.08
N ASP A 100 -10.60 7.29 -12.09
CA ASP A 100 -10.47 5.86 -12.34
C ASP A 100 -11.74 5.32 -13.02
N ALA A 101 -11.54 4.49 -14.05
CA ALA A 101 -12.60 3.68 -14.63
C ALA A 101 -13.32 2.86 -13.53
N PRO A 102 -14.64 2.60 -13.67
CA PRO A 102 -15.37 1.81 -12.70
C PRO A 102 -14.72 0.43 -12.52
N ILE A 103 -14.38 0.10 -11.28
CA ILE A 103 -13.85 -1.23 -10.93
C ILE A 103 -15.03 -2.19 -10.81
N THR A 104 -14.95 -3.29 -11.55
CA THR A 104 -16.02 -4.28 -11.68
C THR A 104 -15.81 -5.48 -10.75
N ALA A 105 -16.88 -6.24 -10.50
CA ALA A 105 -16.79 -7.49 -9.77
C ALA A 105 -15.89 -8.52 -10.49
N ALA A 106 -15.86 -8.50 -11.83
CA ALA A 106 -15.01 -9.39 -12.62
C ALA A 106 -13.52 -9.13 -12.34
N GLU A 107 -13.08 -7.87 -12.35
CA GLU A 107 -11.69 -7.50 -12.02
C GLU A 107 -11.29 -7.88 -10.60
N LEU A 108 -12.22 -7.79 -9.64
CA LEU A 108 -11.96 -8.15 -8.24
C LEU A 108 -11.86 -9.67 -8.02
N LEU A 109 -12.46 -10.47 -8.90
CA LEU A 109 -12.54 -11.93 -8.79
C LEU A 109 -11.62 -12.66 -9.77
N GLU A 110 -10.94 -11.94 -10.65
CA GLU A 110 -10.01 -12.52 -11.62
C GLU A 110 -8.78 -13.10 -10.90
N PRO A 111 -8.54 -14.42 -11.01
CA PRO A 111 -7.38 -15.03 -10.37
C PRO A 111 -6.10 -14.53 -11.06
N CYS A 112 -5.09 -14.18 -10.28
CA CYS A 112 -3.79 -13.86 -10.84
C CYS A 112 -3.03 -15.13 -11.24
N GLU A 113 -2.21 -15.04 -12.29
CA GLU A 113 -1.23 -16.08 -12.61
C GLU A 113 -0.16 -16.19 -11.50
N GLY A 114 0.08 -17.41 -11.00
CA GLY A 114 1.13 -17.72 -10.02
C GLY A 114 0.81 -18.87 -9.07
#